data_AF-A0A9Y2ER61-F1
#
_entry.id   AF-A0A9Y2ER61-F1
#
_cell.length_a   1.000
_cell.length_b   1.000
_cell.length_c   1.000
_cell.angle_alpha   90.00
_cell.angle_beta   90.00
_cell.angle_gamma   90.00
#
_symmetry.space_group_name_H-M   'P 1'
#
loop_
_entity.id
_entity.type
_entity.pdbx_description
1 polymer ?
#
loop_
_entity_poly.entity_id
_entity_poly.type
_entity_poly.pdbx_seq_one_letter_code
_entity_poly.pdbx_strand_id
1 'polypeptide(L)'
;MTRTTRPKSLVAALDKGVRDAGEDLSERDVPTIAAARAYATQVDAVLGDPDATPGERVKALHVLPHFVNACRMLGFNPMGREEIAKVRANAAEVRSRTAPPPSPVAKGSAKLRAVTQSRGQSA
;
A
#
# COMPACT_ATOMS: atom_id res chain seq x y z
N MET A 1 -15.30 -19.59 17.77
CA MET A 1 -16.23 -18.43 17.75
C MET A 1 -15.51 -17.22 18.31
N THR A 2 -14.92 -16.39 17.46
CA THR A 2 -14.27 -15.14 17.87
C THR A 2 -15.35 -14.11 18.16
N ARG A 3 -15.50 -13.71 19.44
CA ARG A 3 -16.35 -12.57 19.82
C ARG A 3 -15.73 -11.31 19.22
N THR A 4 -16.26 -10.85 18.10
CA THR A 4 -15.86 -9.58 17.48
C THR A 4 -16.38 -8.44 18.37
N THR A 5 -15.55 -7.96 19.29
CA THR A 5 -15.85 -6.76 20.09
C THR A 5 -15.99 -5.58 19.13
N ARG A 6 -17.20 -5.01 19.04
CA ARG A 6 -17.46 -3.84 18.21
C ARG A 6 -16.63 -2.66 18.74
N PRO A 7 -15.87 -1.94 17.90
CA PRO A 7 -15.13 -0.76 18.34
C PRO A 7 -16.11 0.29 18.86
N LYS A 8 -15.77 0.90 20.00
CA LYS A 8 -16.60 1.90 20.70
C LYS A 8 -16.51 3.30 20.09
N SER A 9 -15.55 3.53 19.20
CA SER A 9 -15.29 4.83 18.57
C SER A 9 -14.69 4.63 17.16
N LEU A 10 -14.73 5.67 16.33
CA LEU A 10 -14.14 5.65 14.99
C LEU A 10 -12.62 5.53 15.03
N VAL A 11 -11.96 6.19 16.00
CA VAL A 11 -10.51 6.03 16.22
C VAL A 11 -10.17 4.58 16.53
N ALA A 12 -10.94 3.94 17.43
CA ALA A 12 -10.72 2.53 17.76
C ALA A 12 -10.95 1.60 16.55
N ALA A 13 -11.90 1.94 15.67
CA ALA A 13 -12.14 1.21 14.44
C ALA A 13 -10.97 1.36 13.44
N LEU A 14 -10.45 2.57 13.28
CA LEU A 14 -9.29 2.86 12.44
C LEU A 14 -8.05 2.11 12.96
N ASP A 15 -7.77 2.19 14.25
CA ASP A 15 -6.62 1.52 14.88
C ASP A 15 -6.69 0.01 14.77
N LYS A 16 -7.90 -0.55 14.80
CA LYS A 16 -8.11 -1.97 14.48
C LYS A 16 -7.78 -2.26 13.02
N GLY A 17 -8.29 -1.45 12.08
CA GLY A 17 -8.01 -1.60 10.65
C GLY A 17 -6.52 -1.54 10.31
N VAL A 18 -5.80 -0.57 10.89
CA VAL A 18 -4.34 -0.42 10.75
C VAL A 18 -3.60 -1.66 11.28
N ARG A 19 -3.97 -2.14 12.48
CA ARG A 19 -3.36 -3.35 13.05
C ARG A 19 -3.66 -4.61 12.24
N ASP A 20 -4.89 -4.76 11.76
CA ASP A 20 -5.31 -5.91 10.95
C ASP A 20 -4.62 -5.94 9.58
N ALA A 21 -4.31 -4.77 9.01
CA ALA A 21 -3.58 -4.67 7.75
C ALA A 21 -2.08 -5.02 7.89
N GLY A 22 -1.48 -4.73 9.04
CA GLY A 22 -0.11 -5.16 9.35
C GLY A 22 0.91 -4.78 8.28
N GLU A 23 1.54 -5.79 7.67
CA GLU A 23 2.58 -5.62 6.64
C GLU A 23 2.06 -5.12 5.28
N ASP A 24 0.75 -5.10 5.04
CA ASP A 24 0.17 -4.59 3.80
C ASP A 24 0.26 -3.05 3.68
N LEU A 25 0.54 -2.37 4.79
CA LEU A 25 0.71 -0.92 4.86
C LEU A 25 2.17 -0.53 4.63
N SER A 26 2.35 0.52 3.84
CA SER A 26 3.66 1.10 3.54
C SER A 26 3.86 2.45 4.24
N GLU A 27 5.10 2.95 4.26
CA GLU A 27 5.40 4.30 4.78
C GLU A 27 4.63 5.41 4.04
N ARG A 28 4.21 5.16 2.78
CA ARG A 28 3.42 6.10 1.98
C ARG A 28 1.99 6.25 2.49
N ASP A 29 1.51 5.29 3.28
CA ASP A 29 0.16 5.27 3.84
C ASP A 29 0.06 6.05 5.16
N VAL A 30 1.20 6.37 5.79
CA VAL A 30 1.27 7.10 7.08
C VAL A 30 0.53 8.44 7.04
N PRO A 31 0.68 9.31 6.02
CA PRO A 31 -0.09 10.55 5.92
C PRO A 31 -1.59 10.32 5.84
N THR A 32 -2.03 9.29 5.10
CA THR A 32 -3.44 8.94 4.96
C THR A 32 -4.02 8.39 6.26
N ILE A 33 -3.26 7.60 7.02
CA ILE A 33 -3.63 7.13 8.35
C ILE A 33 -3.76 8.32 9.33
N ALA A 34 -2.81 9.26 9.29
CA ALA A 34 -2.85 10.46 10.13
C ALA A 34 -4.08 11.32 9.83
N ALA A 35 -4.39 11.52 8.54
CA ALA A 35 -5.60 12.25 8.11
C ALA A 35 -6.89 11.52 8.55
N ALA A 36 -6.97 10.20 8.34
CA ALA A 36 -8.10 9.39 8.79
C ALA A 36 -8.31 9.50 10.30
N ARG A 37 -7.21 9.48 11.07
CA ARG A 37 -7.24 9.64 12.53
C ARG A 37 -7.74 11.03 12.94
N ALA A 38 -7.31 12.09 12.26
CA ALA A 38 -7.78 13.44 12.54
C ALA A 38 -9.31 13.56 12.35
N TYR A 39 -9.84 13.02 11.24
CA TYR A 39 -11.29 12.99 11.01
C TYR A 39 -12.02 12.17 12.07
N ALA A 40 -11.52 10.98 12.40
CA ALA A 40 -12.12 10.12 13.41
C ALA A 40 -12.16 10.78 14.78
N THR A 41 -11.06 11.41 15.21
CA THR A 41 -10.96 12.14 16.48
C THR A 41 -11.97 13.29 16.55
N GLN A 42 -12.11 14.07 15.47
CA GLN A 42 -13.05 15.18 15.42
C GLN A 42 -14.49 14.70 15.60
N VAL A 43 -14.86 13.61 14.92
CA VAL A 43 -16.21 13.05 15.02
C VAL A 43 -16.45 12.42 16.39
N ASP A 44 -15.51 11.62 16.88
CA ASP A 44 -15.61 10.99 18.21
C ASP A 44 -15.72 12.04 19.32
N ALA A 45 -14.99 13.15 19.23
CA ALA A 45 -15.05 14.24 20.20
C ALA A 45 -16.45 14.87 20.29
N VAL A 46 -17.08 15.17 19.15
CA VAL A 46 -18.41 15.81 19.13
C VAL A 46 -19.52 14.82 19.47
N LEU A 47 -19.43 13.58 19.00
CA LEU A 47 -20.48 12.58 19.27
C LEU A 47 -20.42 12.04 20.69
N GLY A 48 -19.22 11.99 21.29
CA GLY A 48 -18.99 11.58 22.67
C GLY A 48 -19.29 12.67 23.71
N ASP A 49 -19.39 13.93 23.29
CA ASP A 49 -19.75 15.05 24.16
C ASP A 49 -21.26 15.02 24.47
N PRO A 50 -21.68 14.93 25.75
CA PRO A 50 -23.10 14.97 26.12
C PRO A 50 -23.74 16.34 25.85
N ASP A 51 -22.97 17.43 25.89
CA ASP A 51 -23.46 18.80 25.78
C ASP A 51 -23.47 19.31 24.32
N ALA A 52 -22.94 18.52 23.38
CA ALA A 52 -22.93 18.86 21.97
C ALA A 52 -24.36 19.06 21.42
N THR A 53 -24.57 20.24 20.84
CA THR A 53 -25.84 20.62 20.23
C THR A 53 -26.16 19.75 19.01
N PRO A 54 -27.44 19.62 18.61
CA PRO A 54 -27.82 18.91 17.40
C PRO A 54 -27.10 19.43 16.15
N GLY A 55 -26.88 20.76 16.06
CA GLY A 55 -26.17 21.38 14.95
C GLY A 55 -24.69 20.98 14.87
N GLU A 56 -24.01 20.89 16.01
CA GLU A 56 -22.61 20.43 16.08
C GLU A 56 -22.49 18.95 15.69
N ARG A 57 -23.41 18.11 16.18
CA ARG A 57 -23.46 16.69 15.81
C ARG A 57 -23.66 16.52 14.31
N VAL A 58 -24.57 17.27 13.70
CA VAL A 58 -24.77 17.24 12.24
C VAL A 58 -23.51 17.67 11.50
N LYS A 59 -22.84 18.76 11.92
CA LYS A 59 -21.57 19.21 11.31
C LYS A 59 -20.48 18.13 11.41
N ALA A 60 -20.36 17.46 12.56
CA ALA A 60 -19.42 16.35 12.72
C ALA A 60 -19.73 15.21 11.75
N LEU A 61 -21.00 14.85 11.55
CA LEU A 61 -21.39 13.80 10.61
C LEU A 61 -21.03 14.13 9.15
N HIS A 62 -20.91 15.41 8.77
CA HIS A 62 -20.44 15.81 7.44
C HIS A 62 -18.96 15.46 7.18
N VAL A 63 -18.19 15.14 8.22
CA VAL A 63 -16.79 14.72 8.11
C VAL A 63 -16.68 13.22 7.76
N LEU A 64 -17.73 12.43 8.02
CA LEU A 64 -17.72 10.98 7.80
C LEU A 64 -17.37 10.55 6.36
N PRO A 65 -17.87 11.20 5.28
CA PRO A 65 -17.49 10.82 3.92
C PRO A 65 -15.98 10.90 3.68
N HIS A 66 -15.30 11.89 4.26
CA HIS A 66 -13.85 12.05 4.14
C HIS A 66 -13.09 10.95 4.90
N PHE A 67 -13.56 10.61 6.10
CA PHE A 67 -13.03 9.47 6.86
C PHE A 67 -13.17 8.15 6.09
N VAL A 68 -14.35 7.88 5.52
CA VAL A 68 -14.61 6.67 4.72
C VAL A 68 -13.72 6.64 3.48
N ASN A 69 -13.52 7.78 2.81
CA ASN A 69 -12.64 7.86 1.65
C ASN A 69 -11.19 7.51 2.01
N ALA A 70 -10.67 8.05 3.11
CA ALA A 70 -9.33 7.70 3.61
C ALA A 70 -9.22 6.19 3.91
N CYS A 71 -10.23 5.60 4.56
CA CYS A 71 -10.26 4.16 4.81
C CYS A 71 -10.32 3.30 3.54
N ARG A 72 -10.97 3.79 2.48
CA ARG A 72 -11.00 3.11 1.16
C ARG A 72 -9.63 3.14 0.49
N MET A 73 -8.94 4.28 0.51
CA MET A 73 -7.57 4.40 -0.01
C MET A 73 -6.61 3.42 0.68
N LEU A 74 -6.81 3.20 1.98
CA LEU A 74 -6.02 2.25 2.78
C LEU A 74 -6.45 0.78 2.62
N GLY A 75 -7.50 0.49 1.85
CA GLY A 75 -7.99 -0.89 1.69
C GLY A 75 -8.57 -1.51 2.96
N PHE A 76 -9.01 -0.71 3.93
CA PHE A 76 -9.64 -1.22 5.16
C PHE A 76 -11.07 -1.73 4.94
N ASN A 77 -11.66 -1.40 3.79
CA ASN A 77 -12.98 -1.82 3.32
C ASN A 77 -12.82 -2.87 2.20
N PRO A 78 -13.65 -3.94 2.14
CA PRO A 78 -13.67 -4.92 1.05
C PRO A 78 -13.67 -4.30 -0.37
N MET A 79 -14.50 -3.28 -0.62
CA MET A 79 -14.54 -2.55 -1.89
C MET A 79 -13.20 -1.85 -2.20
N GLY A 80 -12.56 -1.28 -1.19
CA GLY A 80 -11.23 -0.67 -1.35
C GLY A 80 -10.17 -1.72 -1.71
N ARG A 81 -10.24 -2.92 -1.10
CA ARG A 81 -9.36 -4.04 -1.46
C ARG A 81 -9.59 -4.51 -2.89
N GLU A 82 -10.84 -4.62 -3.33
CA GLU A 82 -11.19 -4.98 -4.70
C GLU A 82 -10.69 -3.95 -5.72
N GLU A 83 -10.80 -2.65 -5.43
CA GLU A 83 -10.27 -1.59 -6.28
C GLU A 83 -8.74 -1.62 -6.34
N ILE A 84 -8.07 -1.79 -5.21
CA ILE A 84 -6.60 -1.95 -5.15
C ILE A 84 -6.17 -3.19 -5.94
N ALA A 85 -6.89 -4.30 -5.82
CA ALA A 85 -6.60 -5.54 -6.55
C ALA A 85 -6.73 -5.34 -8.08
N LYS A 86 -7.78 -4.65 -8.54
CA LYS A 86 -7.96 -4.31 -9.96
C LYS A 86 -6.82 -3.44 -10.49
N VAL A 87 -6.42 -2.41 -9.73
CA VAL A 87 -5.30 -1.54 -10.12
C VAL A 87 -3.97 -2.31 -10.17
N ARG A 88 -3.71 -3.19 -9.19
CA ARG A 88 -2.51 -4.05 -9.18
C ARG A 88 -2.47 -5.02 -10.37
N ALA A 89 -3.61 -5.64 -10.71
CA ALA A 89 -3.71 -6.54 -11.86
C ALA A 89 -3.38 -5.82 -13.19
N ASN A 90 -3.94 -4.61 -13.38
CA ASN A 90 -3.66 -3.80 -14.56
C ASN A 90 -2.19 -3.34 -14.63
N ALA A 91 -1.59 -2.99 -13.49
CA ALA A 91 -0.18 -2.61 -13.43
C ALA A 91 0.77 -3.77 -13.78
N ALA A 92 0.41 -5.01 -13.43
CA ALA A 92 1.17 -6.21 -13.79
C ALA A 92 1.09 -6.50 -15.30
N GLU A 93 -0.09 -6.36 -15.91
CA GLU A 93 -0.30 -6.55 -17.35
C GLU A 93 0.45 -5.50 -18.20
N VAL A 94 0.50 -4.25 -17.75
CA VAL A 94 1.28 -3.19 -18.43
C VAL A 94 2.78 -3.49 -18.36
N ARG A 95 3.30 -3.97 -17.21
CA ARG A 95 4.71 -4.37 -17.09
C ARG A 95 5.07 -5.56 -17.97
N SER A 96 4.20 -6.55 -18.12
CA SER A 96 4.46 -7.69 -19.01
C SER A 96 4.49 -7.30 -20.48
N ARG A 97 3.85 -6.19 -20.87
CA ARG A 97 3.86 -5.66 -22.25
C ARG A 97 5.06 -4.76 -22.56
N THR A 98 5.73 -4.20 -21.55
CA THR A 98 6.85 -3.25 -21.72
C THR A 98 8.21 -3.85 -21.39
N ALA A 99 8.28 -5.11 -20.99
CA ALA A 99 9.55 -5.82 -20.85
C ALA A 99 10.21 -5.97 -22.25
N PRO A 100 11.43 -5.44 -22.47
CA PRO A 100 12.14 -5.68 -23.71
C PRO A 100 12.40 -7.19 -23.85
N PRO A 101 12.33 -7.76 -25.07
CA PRO A 101 12.63 -9.17 -25.28
C PRO A 101 14.05 -9.46 -24.76
N PRO A 102 14.30 -10.63 -24.14
CA PRO A 102 15.66 -11.02 -23.77
C PRO A 102 16.52 -10.98 -25.03
N SER A 103 17.58 -10.15 -25.01
CA SER A 103 18.53 -10.09 -26.12
C SER A 103 19.06 -11.49 -26.40
N PRO A 104 19.08 -11.94 -27.67
CA PRO A 104 19.66 -13.23 -28.00
C PRO A 104 21.14 -13.18 -27.64
N VAL A 105 21.56 -13.97 -26.64
CA VAL A 105 22.96 -14.16 -26.31
C VAL A 105 23.64 -14.76 -27.53
N ALA A 106 24.43 -13.95 -28.22
CA ALA A 106 25.24 -14.39 -29.35
C ALA A 106 26.15 -15.53 -28.87
N LYS A 107 25.97 -16.72 -29.45
CA LYS A 107 26.91 -17.84 -29.32
C LYS A 107 28.25 -17.40 -29.91
N GLY A 108 29.13 -16.88 -29.06
CA GLY A 108 30.51 -16.54 -29.39
C GLY A 108 31.31 -17.80 -29.70
N SER A 109 31.28 -18.23 -30.97
CA SER A 109 32.31 -19.09 -31.53
C SER A 109 33.48 -18.20 -31.94
N ALA A 110 34.51 -18.08 -31.11
CA ALA A 110 35.76 -17.43 -31.47
C ALA A 110 36.95 -18.33 -31.10
N LYS A 111 37.39 -19.05 -32.12
CA LYS A 111 38.54 -19.94 -32.20
C LYS A 111 39.79 -19.12 -32.54
N LEU A 112 40.59 -18.69 -31.57
CA LEU A 112 41.91 -18.02 -31.75
C LEU A 112 42.63 -18.07 -30.39
N ARG A 113 43.92 -18.41 -30.20
CA ARG A 113 45.07 -18.75 -31.05
C ARG A 113 46.06 -19.49 -30.14
N ALA A 114 46.74 -20.50 -30.68
CA ALA A 114 47.92 -21.08 -30.06
C ALA A 114 49.06 -20.05 -30.01
N VAL A 115 49.61 -19.81 -28.82
CA VAL A 115 50.91 -19.16 -28.61
C VAL A 115 51.71 -20.06 -27.67
N THR A 116 52.65 -20.80 -28.23
CA THR A 116 53.82 -21.28 -27.48
C THR A 116 54.97 -21.35 -28.48
N GLN A 117 55.63 -20.21 -28.65
CA GLN A 117 56.85 -20.12 -29.43
C GLN A 117 58.03 -20.32 -28.48
N SER A 118 58.69 -21.47 -28.64
CA SER A 118 59.99 -21.82 -28.10
C SER A 118 61.12 -21.00 -28.73
N ARG A 119 62.25 -20.89 -27.99
CA ARG A 119 63.58 -20.28 -28.30
C ARG A 119 63.72 -18.86 -27.77
N GLY A 120 64.66 -18.52 -26.89
CA GLY A 120 65.75 -19.27 -26.28
C GLY A 120 66.82 -18.27 -25.84
N GLN A 121 67.52 -18.52 -24.72
CA GLN A 121 68.92 -18.16 -24.55
C GLN A 121 69.49 -18.89 -23.34
N SER A 122 70.46 -19.75 -23.64
CA SER A 122 71.41 -20.35 -22.70
C SER A 122 72.61 -19.43 -22.54
N ALA A 123 73.33 -19.70 -21.44
CA ALA A 123 74.69 -19.27 -21.05
C ALA A 123 74.77 -17.93 -20.30
#